data_AF-H1V8I7-F1
#
_entry.id   AF-H1V8I7-F1
#
_cell.length_a   1.000
_cell.length_b   1.000
_cell.length_c   1.000
_cell.angle_alpha   90.00
_cell.angle_beta   90.00
_cell.angle_gamma   90.00
#
_symmetry.space_group_name_H-M   'P 1'
#
loop_
_entity.id
_entity.type
_entity.pdbx_description
1 polymer ?
#
loop_
_entity_poly.entity_id
_entity_poly.type
_entity_poly.pdbx_seq_one_letter_code
_entity_poly.pdbx_strand_id
1 'polypeptide(L)'
;MRSTQLSFVFVSTLSLANAAAYPPSVYKRAPPPANLAHGYAYKGCYIDVGRTINEAATGNAQMTNEACTEYCFNKGFAYAGTEWYNECYCGNTLAKGGILANEADCTTPCSGNAAQPCGGPNRLSLYQTSLVVGPSVNPGVGDWSSIGCYSEGTTGRALTYGVGGIPGNQMTVAKCTAACANANFILAGVEYSGECCE
;
A
#
# COMPACT_ATOMS: atom_id res chain seq x y z
N MET A 1 64.39 -7.36 -61.39
CA MET A 1 63.69 -6.11 -61.74
C MET A 1 62.59 -5.90 -60.70
N ARG A 2 62.65 -4.79 -59.97
CA ARG A 2 61.59 -4.32 -59.07
C ARG A 2 60.35 -3.96 -59.88
N SER A 3 59.14 -4.29 -59.40
CA SER A 3 58.05 -3.31 -59.23
C SER A 3 56.80 -3.92 -58.59
N THR A 4 56.41 -3.29 -57.48
CA THR A 4 55.04 -2.94 -57.01
C THR A 4 53.98 -4.03 -56.81
N GLN A 5 53.59 -4.23 -55.53
CA GLN A 5 52.20 -4.54 -55.18
C GLN A 5 51.65 -3.50 -54.18
N LEU A 6 50.41 -3.11 -54.47
CA LEU A 6 49.66 -1.97 -53.94
C LEU A 6 49.25 -2.17 -52.46
N SER A 7 49.28 -1.07 -51.71
CA SER A 7 48.65 -0.96 -50.39
C SER A 7 47.13 -0.89 -50.53
N PHE A 8 46.42 -1.77 -49.83
CA PHE A 8 44.96 -1.73 -49.69
C PHE A 8 44.58 -0.84 -48.51
N VAL A 9 43.86 0.25 -48.77
CA VAL A 9 43.26 1.11 -47.75
C VAL A 9 41.89 0.53 -47.38
N PHE A 10 41.72 0.13 -46.12
CA PHE A 10 40.41 -0.25 -45.56
C PHE A 10 39.59 1.02 -45.30
N VAL A 11 38.56 1.26 -46.11
CA VAL A 11 37.57 2.31 -45.86
C VAL A 11 36.49 1.75 -44.94
N SER A 12 36.48 2.16 -43.66
CA SER A 12 35.42 1.78 -42.74
C SER A 12 34.16 2.58 -43.06
N THR A 13 33.09 1.91 -43.49
CA THR A 13 31.80 2.55 -43.71
C THR A 13 31.10 2.73 -42.36
N LEU A 14 30.94 3.98 -41.91
CA LEU A 14 30.03 4.33 -40.83
C LEU A 14 28.58 4.08 -41.28
N SER A 15 27.96 3.03 -40.76
CA SER A 15 26.52 2.81 -40.91
C SER A 15 25.76 3.82 -40.05
N LEU A 16 25.09 4.78 -40.68
CA LEU A 16 24.07 5.61 -40.04
C LEU A 16 22.89 4.71 -39.66
N ALA A 17 22.73 4.44 -38.37
CA ALA A 17 21.52 3.81 -37.86
C ALA A 17 20.35 4.79 -38.05
N ASN A 18 19.45 4.48 -38.98
CA ASN A 18 18.17 5.17 -39.08
C ASN A 18 17.41 4.97 -37.76
N ALA A 19 17.29 6.03 -36.96
CA ALA A 19 16.27 6.12 -35.94
C ALA A 19 14.92 6.17 -36.65
N ALA A 20 14.28 5.02 -36.83
CA ALA A 20 12.88 4.97 -37.21
C ALA A 20 12.08 5.69 -36.11
N ALA A 21 11.59 6.89 -36.42
CA ALA A 21 10.61 7.57 -35.60
C ALA A 21 9.35 6.69 -35.58
N TYR A 22 9.18 5.91 -34.51
CA TYR A 22 7.92 5.23 -34.26
C TYR A 22 6.84 6.30 -34.12
N PRO A 23 5.76 6.27 -34.92
CA PRO A 23 4.65 7.17 -34.69
C PRO A 23 4.17 6.95 -33.25
N PRO A 24 3.84 8.02 -32.48
CA PRO A 24 3.23 7.85 -31.17
C PRO A 24 1.95 7.07 -31.39
N SER A 25 1.98 5.79 -31.01
CA SER A 25 0.82 4.93 -31.16
C SER A 25 -0.25 5.50 -30.24
N VAL A 26 -1.27 6.12 -30.82
CA VAL A 26 -2.49 6.51 -30.13
C VAL A 26 -3.27 5.22 -29.85
N TYR A 27 -2.69 4.34 -29.03
CA TYR A 27 -3.46 3.29 -28.41
C TYR A 27 -4.43 4.01 -27.49
N LYS A 28 -5.74 3.90 -27.78
CA LYS A 28 -6.76 4.18 -26.78
C LYS A 28 -6.36 3.37 -25.54
N ARG A 29 -5.93 4.07 -24.49
CA ARG A 29 -5.48 3.41 -23.26
C ARG A 29 -6.61 2.53 -22.77
N ALA A 30 -6.27 1.31 -22.37
CA ALA A 30 -7.26 0.42 -21.79
C ALA A 30 -7.81 1.07 -20.50
N PRO A 31 -9.08 0.81 -20.16
CA PRO A 31 -9.58 1.20 -18.85
C PRO A 31 -8.73 0.54 -17.75
N PRO A 32 -8.70 1.13 -16.53
CA PRO A 32 -8.13 0.48 -15.36
C PRO A 32 -8.67 -0.95 -15.19
N PRO A 33 -7.84 -1.94 -14.81
CA PRO A 33 -8.32 -3.29 -14.49
C PRO A 33 -9.45 -3.25 -13.46
N ALA A 34 -10.62 -3.80 -13.79
CA ALA A 34 -11.78 -3.69 -12.88
C ALA A 34 -11.59 -4.48 -11.57
N ASN A 35 -10.90 -5.63 -11.63
CA ASN A 35 -10.65 -6.51 -10.50
C ASN A 35 -9.21 -7.00 -10.52
N LEU A 36 -8.60 -7.07 -9.35
CA LEU A 36 -7.24 -7.52 -9.10
C LEU A 36 -7.24 -8.61 -8.03
N ALA A 37 -6.06 -9.16 -7.74
CA ALA A 37 -5.87 -10.14 -6.67
C ALA A 37 -6.36 -9.60 -5.31
N HIS A 38 -6.57 -10.51 -4.35
CA HIS A 38 -7.00 -10.16 -3.00
C HIS A 38 -8.30 -9.36 -2.90
N GLY A 39 -9.19 -9.53 -3.89
CA GLY A 39 -10.51 -8.89 -3.89
C GLY A 39 -10.46 -7.38 -4.09
N TYR A 40 -9.34 -6.82 -4.55
CA TYR A 40 -9.26 -5.41 -4.90
C TYR A 40 -10.09 -5.12 -6.16
N ALA A 41 -11.10 -4.28 -6.00
CA ALA A 41 -11.91 -3.78 -7.10
C ALA A 41 -11.63 -2.30 -7.33
N TYR A 42 -11.58 -1.91 -8.60
CA TYR A 42 -11.41 -0.51 -8.99
C TYR A 42 -12.61 0.32 -8.52
N LYS A 43 -12.34 1.47 -7.90
CA LYS A 43 -13.35 2.39 -7.35
C LYS A 43 -13.50 3.67 -8.15
N GLY A 44 -12.57 3.95 -9.06
CA GLY A 44 -12.59 5.13 -9.91
C GLY A 44 -11.34 5.97 -9.78
N CYS A 45 -11.33 7.06 -10.54
CA CYS A 45 -10.35 8.11 -10.42
C CYS A 45 -10.68 9.01 -9.21
N TYR A 46 -9.74 9.19 -8.28
CA TYR A 46 -9.94 10.00 -7.08
C TYR A 46 -9.00 11.20 -7.04
N ILE A 47 -9.47 12.33 -6.52
CA ILE A 47 -8.63 13.49 -6.24
C ILE A 47 -7.64 13.14 -5.14
N ASP A 48 -6.35 13.43 -5.37
CA ASP A 48 -5.38 13.49 -4.29
C ASP A 48 -5.27 14.92 -3.73
N VAL A 49 -5.61 15.10 -2.45
CA VAL A 49 -5.63 16.40 -1.76
C VAL A 49 -4.33 16.74 -1.01
N GLY A 50 -3.21 16.20 -1.47
CA GLY A 50 -1.90 16.31 -0.84
C GLY A 50 -1.41 14.92 -0.43
N ARG A 51 -2.27 14.16 0.25
CA ARG A 51 -2.31 12.68 0.29
C ARG A 51 -3.73 12.23 0.64
N THR A 52 -4.43 11.59 -0.30
CA THR A 52 -5.77 11.04 -0.03
C THR A 52 -5.72 9.72 0.73
N ILE A 53 -4.67 8.92 0.53
CA ILE A 53 -4.34 7.72 1.31
C ILE A 53 -2.87 7.82 1.76
N ASN A 54 -2.61 7.70 3.07
CA ASN A 54 -1.34 8.17 3.66
C ASN A 54 -0.77 7.28 4.79
N GLU A 55 -1.05 5.97 4.80
CA GLU A 55 -0.56 5.09 5.87
C GLU A 55 0.70 4.30 5.46
N ALA A 56 0.86 3.96 4.18
CA ALA A 56 2.10 3.45 3.63
C ALA A 56 2.25 3.85 2.16
N ALA A 57 3.49 3.88 1.66
CA ALA A 57 3.79 4.20 0.28
C ALA A 57 5.03 3.47 -0.22
N THR A 58 5.10 3.26 -1.53
CA THR A 58 6.28 2.78 -2.25
C THR A 58 6.28 3.34 -3.66
N GLY A 59 7.44 3.33 -4.32
CA GLY A 59 7.53 3.71 -5.72
C GLY A 59 8.70 3.03 -6.41
N ASN A 60 8.48 2.53 -7.62
CA ASN A 60 9.53 1.87 -8.40
C ASN A 60 9.25 1.90 -9.90
N ALA A 61 10.30 1.75 -10.71
CA ALA A 61 10.19 1.82 -12.17
C ALA A 61 9.34 0.72 -12.81
N GLN A 62 9.01 -0.36 -12.07
CA GLN A 62 8.18 -1.48 -12.54
C GLN A 62 6.77 -1.43 -11.93
N MET A 63 6.29 -0.27 -11.49
CA MET A 63 4.98 -0.12 -10.87
C MET A 63 3.85 -0.56 -11.80
N THR A 64 2.90 -1.30 -11.24
CA THR A 64 1.63 -1.66 -11.86
C THR A 64 0.51 -1.58 -10.82
N ASN A 65 -0.75 -1.56 -11.26
CA ASN A 65 -1.87 -1.62 -10.31
C ASN A 65 -1.82 -2.91 -9.48
N GLU A 66 -1.48 -4.04 -10.11
CA GLU A 66 -1.28 -5.34 -9.45
C GLU A 66 -0.23 -5.24 -8.35
N ALA A 67 0.96 -4.72 -8.67
CA ALA A 67 2.06 -4.58 -7.72
C ALA A 67 1.72 -3.66 -6.55
N CYS A 68 0.95 -2.59 -6.81
CA CYS A 68 0.50 -1.69 -5.76
C CYS A 68 -0.51 -2.36 -4.82
N THR A 69 -1.52 -3.03 -5.38
CA THR A 69 -2.52 -3.76 -4.56
C THR A 69 -1.89 -4.89 -3.75
N GLU A 70 -0.91 -5.59 -4.30
CA GLU A 70 -0.15 -6.64 -3.62
C GLU A 70 0.64 -6.07 -2.43
N TYR A 71 1.34 -4.96 -2.64
CA TYR A 71 2.09 -4.27 -1.58
C TYR A 71 1.15 -3.82 -0.44
N CYS A 72 0.01 -3.22 -0.77
CA CYS A 72 -0.95 -2.75 0.21
C CYS A 72 -1.64 -3.91 0.96
N PHE A 73 -1.97 -5.00 0.27
CA PHE A 73 -2.53 -6.20 0.89
C PHE A 73 -1.58 -6.81 1.92
N ASN A 74 -0.31 -6.99 1.56
CA ASN A 74 0.71 -7.55 2.46
C ASN A 74 0.99 -6.68 3.70
N LYS A 75 0.53 -5.42 3.69
CA LYS A 75 0.58 -4.52 4.83
C LYS A 75 -0.75 -4.39 5.59
N GLY A 76 -1.80 -5.10 5.17
CA GLY A 76 -3.10 -5.06 5.82
C GLY A 76 -3.83 -3.74 5.61
N PHE A 77 -3.75 -3.16 4.40
CA PHE A 77 -4.54 -1.98 4.02
C PHE A 77 -5.71 -2.35 3.12
N ALA A 78 -6.86 -1.71 3.32
CA ALA A 78 -8.06 -1.94 2.51
C ALA A 78 -8.08 -1.11 1.22
N TYR A 79 -7.41 0.04 1.20
CA TYR A 79 -7.26 0.90 0.03
C TYR A 79 -5.83 0.85 -0.51
N ALA A 80 -5.76 0.80 -1.83
CA ALA A 80 -4.53 0.93 -2.61
C ALA A 80 -4.78 1.93 -3.73
N GLY A 81 -3.82 2.78 -4.04
CA GLY A 81 -3.95 3.76 -5.12
C GLY A 81 -2.62 4.00 -5.78
N THR A 82 -2.61 3.89 -7.11
CA THR A 82 -1.46 4.30 -7.93
C THR A 82 -1.61 5.74 -8.36
N GLU A 83 -0.50 6.46 -8.35
CA GLU A 83 -0.42 7.85 -8.79
C GLU A 83 0.81 8.05 -9.68
N TRP A 84 0.70 9.00 -10.61
CA TRP A 84 1.81 9.55 -11.38
C TRP A 84 2.91 8.55 -11.79
N TYR A 85 2.54 7.61 -12.66
CA TYR A 85 3.39 6.56 -13.24
C TYR A 85 3.81 5.45 -12.28
N ASN A 86 4.50 5.80 -11.22
CA ASN A 86 5.31 4.86 -10.44
C ASN A 86 5.05 4.89 -8.94
N GLU A 87 4.11 5.70 -8.49
CA GLU A 87 3.80 5.87 -7.07
C GLU A 87 2.66 4.95 -6.67
N CYS A 88 2.76 4.41 -5.46
CA CYS A 88 1.75 3.58 -4.84
C CYS A 88 1.56 4.02 -3.40
N TYR A 89 0.31 4.16 -3.00
CA TYR A 89 -0.10 4.56 -1.67
C TYR A 89 -1.14 3.58 -1.11
N CYS A 90 -1.13 3.41 0.20
CA CYS A 90 -2.01 2.52 0.92
C CYS A 90 -2.65 3.22 2.12
N GLY A 91 -3.84 2.78 2.50
CA GLY A 91 -4.51 3.22 3.71
C GLY A 91 -5.78 2.44 4.02
N ASN A 92 -6.37 2.73 5.15
CA ASN A 92 -7.66 2.20 5.59
C ASN A 92 -8.76 3.27 5.56
N THR A 93 -8.38 4.53 5.32
CA THR A 93 -9.31 5.66 5.22
C THR A 93 -8.93 6.57 4.06
N LEU A 94 -9.91 7.34 3.58
CA LEU A 94 -9.70 8.41 2.61
C LEU A 94 -9.73 9.76 3.34
N ALA A 95 -8.78 10.64 3.01
CA ALA A 95 -8.78 12.00 3.52
C ALA A 95 -10.03 12.77 3.07
N LYS A 96 -10.46 13.77 3.86
CA LYS A 96 -11.55 14.66 3.48
C LYS A 96 -11.20 15.40 2.18
N GLY A 97 -12.07 15.27 1.18
CA GLY A 97 -11.83 15.83 -0.16
C GLY A 97 -11.23 14.83 -1.15
N GLY A 98 -10.84 13.63 -0.70
CA GLY A 98 -10.56 12.48 -1.56
C GLY A 98 -11.86 11.92 -2.14
N ILE A 99 -12.40 12.63 -3.14
CA ILE A 99 -13.65 12.30 -3.84
C ILE A 99 -13.36 11.89 -5.28
N LEU A 100 -14.38 11.35 -5.95
CA LEU A 100 -14.31 11.02 -7.37
C LEU A 100 -13.93 12.24 -8.22
N ALA A 101 -13.01 12.01 -9.14
CA ALA A 101 -12.58 12.90 -10.21
C ALA A 101 -13.12 12.41 -11.56
N ASN A 102 -12.81 13.14 -12.63
CA ASN A 102 -13.08 12.68 -13.98
C ASN A 102 -12.09 11.55 -14.33
N GLU A 103 -12.57 10.43 -14.87
CA GLU A 103 -11.74 9.31 -15.35
C GLU A 103 -10.66 9.75 -16.36
N ALA A 104 -10.92 10.81 -17.13
CA ALA A 104 -9.95 11.38 -18.05
C ALA A 104 -8.69 11.95 -17.36
N ASP A 105 -8.78 12.28 -16.06
CA ASP A 105 -7.66 12.77 -15.28
C ASP A 105 -6.74 11.63 -14.80
N CYS A 106 -7.21 10.38 -14.79
CA CYS A 106 -6.45 9.19 -14.41
C CYS A 106 -5.94 8.42 -15.64
N THR A 107 -5.20 9.10 -16.53
CA THR A 107 -4.73 8.50 -17.78
C THR A 107 -3.22 8.28 -17.85
N THR A 108 -2.47 8.63 -16.80
CA THR A 108 -1.02 8.44 -16.75
C THR A 108 -0.69 6.95 -16.81
N PRO A 109 0.21 6.50 -17.70
CA PRO A 109 0.51 5.08 -17.86
C PRO A 109 1.35 4.58 -16.69
N CYS A 110 1.11 3.35 -16.24
CA CYS A 110 1.96 2.71 -15.24
C CYS A 110 3.38 2.51 -15.79
N SER A 111 4.40 2.75 -14.97
CA SER A 111 5.80 2.63 -15.39
C SER A 111 6.21 1.18 -15.73
N GLY A 112 5.61 0.19 -15.06
CA GLY A 112 5.81 -1.24 -15.33
C GLY A 112 4.85 -1.84 -16.35
N ASN A 113 3.80 -1.13 -16.75
CA ASN A 113 2.86 -1.59 -17.78
C ASN A 113 2.12 -0.40 -18.42
N ALA A 114 2.65 0.11 -19.53
CA ALA A 114 2.11 1.31 -20.18
C ALA A 114 0.71 1.11 -20.81
N ALA A 115 0.18 -0.12 -20.87
CA ALA A 115 -1.15 -0.39 -21.38
C ALA A 115 -2.27 -0.02 -20.38
N GLN A 116 -1.95 0.12 -19.10
CA GLN A 116 -2.90 0.46 -18.04
C GLN A 116 -2.60 1.81 -17.38
N PRO A 117 -3.64 2.51 -16.90
CA PRO A 117 -3.50 3.76 -16.17
C PRO A 117 -3.09 3.54 -14.70
N CYS A 118 -2.17 4.37 -14.21
CA CYS A 118 -1.74 4.51 -12.83
C CYS A 118 -1.96 5.96 -12.36
N GLY A 119 -3.23 6.37 -12.32
CA GLY A 119 -3.62 7.70 -11.84
C GLY A 119 -3.23 8.83 -12.80
N GLY A 120 -2.85 9.96 -12.22
CA GLY A 120 -2.49 11.21 -12.87
C GLY A 120 -1.85 12.18 -11.88
N PRO A 121 -1.51 13.41 -12.27
CA PRO A 121 -0.99 14.40 -11.33
C PRO A 121 -2.08 14.72 -10.29
N ASN A 122 -1.82 14.45 -9.00
CA ASN A 122 -2.80 14.60 -7.92
C ASN A 122 -4.09 13.79 -8.18
N ARG A 123 -3.94 12.60 -8.75
CA ARG A 123 -5.05 11.71 -9.12
C ARG A 123 -4.68 10.26 -8.87
N LEU A 124 -5.51 9.57 -8.08
CA LEU A 124 -5.35 8.17 -7.75
C LEU A 124 -6.24 7.30 -8.64
N SER A 125 -5.66 6.26 -9.24
CA SER A 125 -6.44 5.09 -9.64
C SER A 125 -6.72 4.27 -8.36
N LEU A 126 -7.89 4.46 -7.74
CA LEU A 126 -8.19 3.88 -6.42
C LEU A 126 -8.76 2.48 -6.53
N TYR A 127 -8.25 1.57 -5.71
CA TYR A 127 -8.74 0.21 -5.52
C TYR A 127 -9.07 -0.04 -4.06
N GLN A 128 -10.06 -0.89 -3.82
CA GLN A 128 -10.45 -1.28 -2.47
C GLN A 128 -10.77 -2.78 -2.39
N THR A 129 -10.35 -3.42 -1.31
CA THR A 129 -10.76 -4.77 -0.92
C THR A 129 -11.60 -4.76 0.34
N SER A 130 -12.49 -5.75 0.49
CA SER A 130 -13.20 -6.04 1.74
C SER A 130 -12.57 -7.18 2.53
N LEU A 131 -11.49 -7.79 2.03
CA LEU A 131 -10.79 -8.89 2.69
C LEU A 131 -9.87 -8.39 3.82
N VAL A 132 -9.46 -7.13 3.74
CA VAL A 132 -8.81 -6.44 4.85
C VAL A 132 -9.89 -5.76 5.68
N VAL A 133 -10.28 -6.44 6.75
CA VAL A 133 -10.90 -5.79 7.90
C VAL A 133 -9.76 -5.18 8.72
N GLY A 134 -9.85 -3.90 9.05
CA GLY A 134 -8.87 -3.22 9.93
C GLY A 134 -8.77 -3.92 11.29
N PRO A 135 -8.03 -3.36 12.26
CA PRO A 135 -7.93 -3.94 13.60
C PRO A 135 -9.33 -4.28 14.13
N SER A 136 -9.66 -5.56 14.17
CA SER A 136 -10.92 -6.01 14.74
C SER A 136 -10.72 -6.13 16.23
N VAL A 137 -11.68 -5.61 17.00
CA VAL A 137 -11.74 -5.89 18.44
C VAL A 137 -11.71 -7.40 18.61
N ASN A 138 -10.70 -7.90 19.35
CA ASN A 138 -10.69 -9.30 19.73
C ASN A 138 -11.98 -9.56 20.53
N PRO A 139 -12.87 -10.49 20.09
CA PRO A 139 -14.17 -10.67 20.72
C PRO A 139 -14.07 -11.11 22.19
N GLY A 140 -12.90 -11.58 22.62
CA GLY A 140 -12.66 -12.14 23.94
C GLY A 140 -12.00 -13.52 23.85
N VAL A 141 -11.49 -14.01 24.98
CA VAL A 141 -10.92 -15.35 25.11
C VAL A 141 -11.48 -15.99 26.37
N GLY A 142 -12.13 -17.16 26.24
CA GLY A 142 -12.82 -17.81 27.36
C GLY A 142 -14.03 -16.98 27.83
N ASP A 143 -14.15 -16.76 29.13
CA ASP A 143 -15.25 -16.00 29.75
C ASP A 143 -15.06 -14.48 29.69
N TRP A 144 -13.97 -14.01 29.07
CA TRP A 144 -13.69 -12.58 28.89
C TRP A 144 -14.34 -12.08 27.61
N SER A 145 -14.94 -10.90 27.66
CA SER A 145 -15.45 -10.19 26.48
C SER A 145 -14.83 -8.80 26.39
N SER A 146 -14.52 -8.35 25.18
CA SER A 146 -14.05 -6.98 25.00
C SER A 146 -15.20 -5.99 25.21
N ILE A 147 -14.97 -5.04 26.11
CA ILE A 147 -15.90 -3.95 26.41
C ILE A 147 -15.60 -2.64 25.65
N GLY A 148 -14.53 -2.64 24.82
CA GLY A 148 -14.16 -1.50 23.97
C GLY A 148 -12.73 -1.00 24.20
N CYS A 149 -12.38 0.09 23.51
CA CYS A 149 -11.13 0.82 23.69
C CYS A 149 -11.38 2.02 24.61
N TYR A 150 -10.64 2.11 25.71
CA TYR A 150 -10.75 3.18 26.70
C TYR A 150 -9.47 4.01 26.67
N SER A 151 -9.60 5.33 26.88
CA SER A 151 -8.45 6.22 27.01
C SER A 151 -7.88 6.15 28.42
N GLU A 152 -6.56 6.28 28.54
CA GLU A 152 -5.89 6.49 29.83
C GLU A 152 -6.47 7.69 30.61
N GLY A 153 -6.37 7.62 31.93
CA GLY A 153 -6.80 8.70 32.81
C GLY A 153 -5.94 9.95 32.64
N THR A 154 -6.54 11.14 32.80
CA THR A 154 -5.77 12.40 32.82
C THR A 154 -4.91 12.55 34.07
N THR A 155 -5.21 11.77 35.12
CA THR A 155 -4.46 11.69 36.37
C THR A 155 -4.36 10.24 36.82
N GLY A 156 -3.40 9.50 36.26
CA GLY A 156 -3.19 8.08 36.55
C GLY A 156 -3.74 7.16 35.46
N ARG A 157 -3.66 5.85 35.68
CA ARG A 157 -3.97 4.83 34.68
C ARG A 157 -5.44 4.40 34.67
N ALA A 158 -5.91 3.93 33.52
CA ALA A 158 -7.28 3.43 33.36
C ALA A 158 -7.58 2.23 34.28
N LEU A 159 -6.64 1.30 34.42
CA LEU A 159 -6.63 0.25 35.44
C LEU A 159 -5.48 0.48 36.43
N THR A 160 -5.84 0.68 37.69
CA THR A 160 -4.87 1.05 38.72
C THR A 160 -3.81 -0.03 39.00
N TYR A 161 -4.05 -1.29 38.63
CA TYR A 161 -3.25 -2.44 39.05
C TYR A 161 -2.80 -3.31 37.86
N GLY A 162 -1.52 -3.19 37.47
CA GLY A 162 -0.91 -4.01 36.43
C GLY A 162 -0.47 -5.40 36.90
N VAL A 163 -0.42 -6.36 35.98
CA VAL A 163 0.31 -7.63 36.19
C VAL A 163 1.58 -7.63 35.36
N GLY A 164 2.72 -7.86 36.03
CA GLY A 164 3.99 -8.07 35.36
C GLY A 164 4.17 -9.52 34.87
N GLY A 165 5.29 -9.78 34.20
CA GLY A 165 5.73 -11.16 33.91
C GLY A 165 5.40 -11.68 32.51
N ILE A 166 4.72 -10.89 31.66
CA ILE A 166 4.60 -11.18 30.23
C ILE A 166 5.61 -10.30 29.48
N PRO A 167 6.63 -10.88 28.80
CA PRO A 167 7.51 -10.11 27.95
C PRO A 167 6.73 -9.39 26.85
N GLY A 168 7.07 -8.14 26.53
CA GLY A 168 6.28 -7.34 25.58
C GLY A 168 6.13 -8.00 24.20
N ASN A 169 7.19 -8.59 23.67
CA ASN A 169 7.14 -9.36 22.41
C ASN A 169 6.30 -10.65 22.46
N GLN A 170 5.83 -11.03 23.65
CA GLN A 170 4.99 -12.19 23.89
C GLN A 170 3.56 -11.80 24.30
N MET A 171 3.24 -10.51 24.37
CA MET A 171 1.94 -10.00 24.83
C MET A 171 0.82 -10.38 23.86
N THR A 172 -0.21 -11.04 24.38
CA THR A 172 -1.43 -11.37 23.64
C THR A 172 -2.63 -11.14 24.54
N VAL A 173 -3.81 -10.89 23.96
CA VAL A 173 -5.07 -10.76 24.71
C VAL A 173 -5.28 -11.98 25.62
N ALA A 174 -5.05 -13.20 25.10
CA ALA A 174 -5.20 -14.44 25.86
C ALA A 174 -4.27 -14.55 27.07
N LYS A 175 -3.00 -14.16 26.91
CA LYS A 175 -2.04 -14.19 28.03
C LYS A 175 -2.36 -13.12 29.05
N CYS A 176 -2.77 -11.94 28.59
CA CYS A 176 -3.12 -10.86 29.49
C CYS A 176 -4.36 -11.19 30.33
N THR A 177 -5.46 -11.61 29.70
CA THR A 177 -6.68 -11.99 30.44
C THR A 177 -6.44 -13.15 31.40
N ALA A 178 -5.60 -14.13 31.04
CA ALA A 178 -5.21 -15.21 31.95
C ALA A 178 -4.39 -14.71 33.15
N ALA A 179 -3.44 -13.78 32.94
CA ALA A 179 -2.65 -13.20 34.02
C ALA A 179 -3.51 -12.34 34.95
N CYS A 180 -4.41 -11.50 34.41
CA CYS A 180 -5.36 -10.72 35.20
C CYS A 180 -6.31 -11.64 36.00
N ALA A 181 -6.81 -12.72 35.40
CA ALA A 181 -7.63 -13.72 36.08
C ALA A 181 -6.89 -14.37 37.26
N ASN A 182 -5.62 -14.76 37.06
CA ASN A 182 -4.78 -15.33 38.13
C ASN A 182 -4.48 -14.33 39.26
N ALA A 183 -4.48 -13.03 38.94
CA ALA A 183 -4.37 -11.95 39.92
C ALA A 183 -5.72 -11.57 40.57
N ASN A 184 -6.81 -12.28 40.25
CA ASN A 184 -8.19 -12.01 40.68
C ASN A 184 -8.75 -10.65 40.22
N PHE A 185 -8.28 -10.13 39.10
CA PHE A 185 -8.89 -8.95 38.47
C PHE A 185 -10.08 -9.34 37.62
N ILE A 186 -11.08 -8.45 37.60
CA ILE A 186 -12.30 -8.57 36.78
C ILE A 186 -12.22 -7.75 35.48
N LEU A 187 -11.15 -6.97 35.30
CA LEU A 187 -10.85 -6.18 34.11
C LEU A 187 -9.43 -6.49 33.65
N ALA A 188 -9.23 -6.43 32.34
CA ALA A 188 -7.94 -6.62 31.68
C ALA A 188 -7.83 -5.61 30.53
N GLY A 189 -6.72 -4.87 30.50
CA GLY A 189 -6.37 -3.93 29.44
C GLY A 189 -5.03 -4.34 28.83
N VAL A 190 -4.87 -4.13 27.52
CA VAL A 190 -3.57 -4.24 26.84
C VAL A 190 -3.20 -2.88 26.27
N GLU A 191 -1.97 -2.43 26.54
CA GLU A 191 -1.46 -1.15 26.03
C GLU A 191 -0.10 -1.36 25.32
N TYR A 192 0.16 -0.56 24.29
CA TYR A 192 1.40 -0.53 23.49
C TYR A 192 1.97 -1.88 23.02
N SER A 193 1.11 -2.91 22.90
CA SER A 193 1.54 -4.28 22.58
C SER A 193 2.55 -4.86 23.58
N GLY A 194 2.59 -4.36 24.82
CA GLY A 194 3.57 -4.79 25.83
C GLY A 194 3.10 -4.71 27.28
N GLU A 195 2.01 -4.02 27.55
CA GLU A 195 1.49 -3.80 28.91
C GLU A 195 0.18 -4.57 29.13
N CYS A 196 -0.07 -5.00 30.37
CA CYS A 196 -1.20 -5.83 30.73
C CYS A 196 -1.79 -5.48 32.11
N CYS A 197 -3.13 -5.43 32.14
CA CYS A 197 -3.96 -4.97 33.26
C CYS A 197 -3.62 -3.53 33.71
N GLU A 198 -3.20 -2.65 32.80
CA GLU A 198 -2.98 -1.23 33.11
C GLU A 198 -4.17 -0.33 32.80
#